data_AF-A0A7W9Z2A7-F1
#
_entry.id   AF-A0A7W9Z2A7-F1
#
_cell.length_a   1.000
_cell.length_b   1.000
_cell.length_c   1.000
_cell.angle_alpha   90.00
_cell.angle_beta   90.00
_cell.angle_gamma   90.00
#
_symmetry.space_group_name_H-M   'P 1'
#
loop_
_entity.id
_entity.type
_entity.pdbx_description
1 polymer ?
#
loop_
_entity_poly.entity_id
_entity_poly.type
_entity_poly.pdbx_seq_one_letter_code
_entity_poly.pdbx_strand_id
1 'polypeptide(L)' 'MAASKDALEALHSAIANKLTDTIESMDTDTKGLAAILNVARQFVKDNGIEAVIVPGSPAGKLADKLKEFPFDASSDRSH' A
#
# COMPACT_ATOMS: atom_id res chain seq x y z
N MET A 1 9.10 2.57 -31.46
CA MET A 1 9.00 3.97 -30.99
C MET A 1 8.94 3.93 -29.47
N ALA A 2 9.86 4.60 -28.79
CA ALA A 2 9.75 4.78 -27.33
C ALA A 2 8.68 5.85 -27.05
N ALA A 3 7.89 5.68 -26.00
CA ALA A 3 6.97 6.73 -25.54
C ALA A 3 7.77 7.99 -25.15
N SER A 4 7.23 9.17 -25.43
CA SER A 4 7.85 10.43 -24.96
C SER A 4 7.77 10.51 -23.43
N LYS A 5 8.73 11.22 -22.82
CA LYS A 5 8.76 11.45 -21.37
C LYS A 5 7.43 12.02 -20.87
N ASP A 6 6.88 13.00 -21.57
CA ASP A 6 5.60 13.64 -21.26
C ASP A 6 4.43 12.65 -21.26
N ALA A 7 4.43 11.69 -22.19
CA ALA A 7 3.39 10.66 -22.24
C ALA A 7 3.47 9.71 -21.04
N LEU A 8 4.68 9.41 -20.56
CA LEU A 8 4.89 8.58 -19.37
C LEU A 8 4.49 9.31 -18.09
N GLU A 9 4.83 10.60 -17.97
CA GLU A 9 4.43 11.43 -16.81
C GLU A 9 2.90 11.61 -16.72
N ALA A 10 2.26 11.85 -17.86
CA ALA A 10 0.80 11.92 -17.94
C ALA A 10 0.14 10.59 -17.53
N LEU A 11 0.70 9.46 -17.98
CA LEU A 11 0.19 8.14 -17.62
C LEU A 11 0.37 7.85 -16.11
N HIS A 12 1.54 8.16 -15.54
CA HIS A 12 1.76 8.02 -14.09
C HIS A 12 0.77 8.84 -13.28
N SER A 13 0.51 10.09 -13.69
CA SER A 13 -0.46 10.97 -13.03
C SER A 13 -1.88 10.41 -13.11
N ALA A 14 -2.28 9.91 -14.28
CA ALA A 14 -3.59 9.30 -14.47
C ALA A 14 -3.79 8.04 -13.61
N ILE A 15 -2.76 7.19 -13.51
CA ILE A 15 -2.81 5.97 -12.68
C ILE A 15 -2.92 6.33 -11.21
N ALA A 16 -2.12 7.29 -10.73
CA ALA A 16 -2.15 7.74 -9.33
C ALA A 16 -3.53 8.28 -8.93
N ASN A 17 -4.10 9.16 -9.76
CA ASN A 17 -5.44 9.71 -9.52
C ASN A 17 -6.50 8.60 -9.53
N LYS A 18 -6.46 7.72 -10.54
CA LYS A 18 -7.47 6.66 -10.66
C LYS A 18 -7.43 5.67 -9.49
N LEU A 19 -6.23 5.30 -9.01
CA LEU A 19 -6.08 4.44 -7.84
C LEU A 19 -6.64 5.11 -6.58
N THR A 20 -6.36 6.41 -6.41
CA THR A 20 -6.86 7.20 -5.27
C THR A 20 -8.38 7.27 -5.27
N ASP A 21 -8.98 7.73 -6.39
CA ASP A 21 -10.44 7.83 -6.54
C ASP A 21 -11.13 6.48 -6.27
N THR A 22 -10.51 5.40 -6.76
CA THR A 22 -11.06 4.05 -6.58
C THR A 22 -11.06 3.67 -5.09
N ILE A 23 -9.95 3.89 -4.38
CA ILE A 23 -9.85 3.57 -2.94
C ILE A 23 -10.85 4.39 -2.12
N GLU A 24 -10.99 5.69 -2.40
CA GLU A 24 -11.91 6.58 -1.68
C GLU A 24 -13.38 6.25 -1.92
N SER A 25 -13.71 5.71 -3.11
CA SER A 25 -15.07 5.32 -3.47
C SER A 25 -15.51 3.95 -2.94
N MET A 26 -14.59 3.15 -2.41
CA MET A 26 -14.85 1.78 -1.98
C MET A 26 -15.11 1.69 -0.47
N ASP A 27 -16.15 0.98 -0.09
CA ASP A 27 -16.38 0.60 1.31
C ASP A 27 -15.33 -0.42 1.76
N THR A 28 -15.03 -0.43 3.07
CA THR A 28 -14.04 -1.33 3.68
C THR A 28 -14.32 -2.82 3.45
N ASP A 29 -15.59 -3.17 3.24
CA ASP A 29 -16.05 -4.54 3.05
C ASP A 29 -16.18 -4.92 1.57
N THR A 30 -15.81 -4.02 0.65
CA THR A 30 -15.91 -4.24 -0.79
C THR A 30 -14.97 -5.36 -1.23
N LYS A 31 -15.53 -6.38 -1.89
CA LYS A 31 -14.76 -7.48 -2.46
C LYS A 31 -13.74 -6.94 -3.47
N GLY A 32 -12.46 -7.22 -3.23
CA GLY A 32 -11.36 -6.76 -4.08
C GLY A 32 -10.64 -5.50 -3.59
N LEU A 33 -11.09 -4.87 -2.50
CA LEU A 33 -10.39 -3.74 -1.88
C LEU A 33 -8.95 -4.09 -1.52
N ALA A 34 -8.73 -5.27 -0.91
CA ALA A 34 -7.39 -5.73 -0.56
C ALA A 34 -6.44 -5.82 -1.77
N ALA A 35 -6.96 -6.24 -2.92
CA ALA A 35 -6.17 -6.31 -4.16
C ALA A 35 -5.81 -4.91 -4.65
N ILE A 36 -6.75 -3.97 -4.64
CA ILE A 36 -6.53 -2.58 -5.05
C ILE A 36 -5.54 -1.87 -4.11
N LEU A 37 -5.67 -2.06 -2.79
CA LEU A 37 -4.72 -1.53 -1.81
C LEU A 37 -3.31 -2.08 -2.04
N ASN A 38 -3.17 -3.34 -2.41
CA ASN A 38 -1.86 -3.91 -2.72
C ASN A 38 -1.27 -3.34 -4.01
N VAL A 39 -2.10 -3.12 -5.05
CA VAL A 39 -1.67 -2.46 -6.30
C VAL A 39 -1.22 -1.02 -6.02
N ALA A 40 -1.99 -0.26 -5.24
CA ALA A 40 -1.64 1.11 -4.87
C ALA A 40 -0.34 1.17 -4.07
N ARG A 41 -0.16 0.28 -3.08
CA ARG A 41 1.09 0.14 -2.33
C ARG A 41 2.28 -0.15 -3.25
N GLN A 42 2.10 -1.06 -4.23
CA GLN A 42 3.17 -1.40 -5.17
C GLN A 42 3.50 -0.22 -6.09
N PHE A 43 2.50 0.49 -6.61
CA PHE A 43 2.69 1.70 -7.41
C PHE A 43 3.50 2.76 -6.67
N VAL A 44 3.16 3.03 -5.41
CA VAL A 44 3.88 3.98 -4.54
C VAL A 44 5.35 3.55 -4.36
N LYS A 45 5.58 2.25 -4.08
CA LYS A 45 6.92 1.68 -3.93
C LYS A 45 7.75 1.77 -5.22
N ASP A 46 7.17 1.43 -6.37
CA ASP A 46 7.85 1.45 -7.67
C ASP A 46 8.24 2.87 -8.10
N ASN A 47 7.54 3.88 -7.56
CA ASN A 47 7.85 5.30 -7.75
C ASN A 47 8.76 5.87 -6.65
N GLY A 48 9.34 5.04 -5.79
CA GLY A 48 10.32 5.46 -4.78
C GLY A 48 9.71 6.23 -3.59
N ILE A 49 8.39 6.15 -3.42
CA ILE A 49 7.73 6.74 -2.26
C ILE A 49 7.77 5.71 -1.13
N GLU A 50 8.56 5.98 -0.09
CA GLU A 50 8.68 5.11 1.06
C GLU A 50 7.75 5.55 2.19
N ALA A 51 7.02 4.59 2.77
CA ALA A 51 6.21 4.84 3.94
C ALA A 51 7.11 4.85 5.19
N VAL A 52 7.43 6.04 5.69
CA VAL A 52 8.17 6.18 6.96
C VAL A 52 7.20 6.02 8.13
N ILE A 53 7.45 5.05 9.00
CA ILE A 53 6.66 4.85 10.22
C ILE A 53 7.04 5.94 11.22
N VAL A 54 6.18 6.94 11.37
CA VAL A 54 6.36 8.02 12.36
C VAL A 54 5.53 7.71 13.61
N PRO A 55 6.06 7.89 14.84
CA PRO A 55 5.28 7.75 16.07
C PRO A 55 4.01 8.61 16.04
N GLY A 56 2.88 8.04 16.45
CA GLY A 56 1.57 8.70 16.41
C GLY A 56 0.84 8.66 15.05
N SER A 57 1.52 8.31 13.96
CA SER A 57 0.88 8.04 12.67
C SER A 57 0.01 6.77 12.70
N PRO A 58 -0.96 6.60 11.79
CA PRO A 58 -1.73 5.35 11.68
C PRO A 58 -0.85 4.10 11.55
N ALA A 59 0.22 4.18 10.75
CA ALA A 59 1.19 3.09 10.61
C ALA A 59 1.98 2.84 11.90
N GLY A 60 2.32 3.89 12.64
CA GLY A 60 2.95 3.78 13.96
C GLY A 60 2.06 3.07 14.98
N LYS A 61 0.78 3.45 15.03
CA LYS A 61 -0.21 2.79 15.91
C LYS A 61 -0.38 1.31 15.57
N LEU A 62 -0.40 0.96 14.27
CA LEU A 62 -0.45 -0.43 13.84
C LEU A 62 0.82 -1.20 14.27
N ALA A 63 2.00 -0.62 14.07
CA ALA A 63 3.26 -1.23 14.49
C ALA A 63 3.30 -1.47 16.01
N ASP A 64 2.80 -0.53 16.81
CA ASP A 64 2.71 -0.69 18.26
C ASP A 64 1.72 -1.79 18.65
N LYS A 65 0.58 -1.91 17.95
CA LYS A 65 -0.36 -3.02 18.15
C LYS A 65 0.23 -4.38 17.81
N LEU A 66 1.03 -4.48 16.75
CA LEU A 66 1.68 -5.75 16.38
C LEU A 66 2.71 -6.21 17.43
N LYS A 67 3.34 -5.30 18.19
CA LYS A 67 4.23 -5.65 19.30
C LYS A 67 3.49 -6.33 20.46
N GLU A 68 2.19 -6.08 20.62
CA GLU A 68 1.34 -6.77 21.61
C GLU A 68 1.12 -8.26 21.22
N PHE A 69 1.34 -8.63 19.95
CA PHE A 69 1.17 -9.99 19.43
C PHE A 69 2.48 -10.50 18.79
N PRO A 70 3.52 -10.79 19.59
CA PRO A 70 4.80 -11.26 19.06
C PRO A 70 4.62 -12.61 18.36
N PHE A 71 4.98 -12.65 17.08
CA PHE A 71 5.08 -13.90 16.34
C PHE A 71 6.32 -14.66 16.82
N ASP A 72 6.12 -15.76 17.56
CA ASP A 72 7.20 -16.68 17.89
C ASP A 72 7.32 -17.75 16.78
N ALA A 73 8.28 -17.54 15.89
CA ALA A 73 8.61 -18.48 14.82
C ALA A 73 9.07 -19.87 15.33
N SER A 74 9.33 -20.01 16.63
CA SER A 74 9.71 -21.27 17.27
C SER A 74 8.50 -22.13 17.66
N SER A 75 7.31 -21.53 17.83
CA SER A 75 6.11 -22.26 18.24
C SER A 75 5.44 -23.04 17.09
N ASP A 76 5.78 -22.70 15.84
CA ASP A 76 5.19 -23.28 14.62
C ASP A 76 5.85 -24.60 14.17
N ARG A 77 6.91 -25.07 14.86
CA ARG A 77 7.57 -26.36 14.56
C ARG A 77 7.04 -27.54 15.38
N SER A 78 5.94 -27.35 16.11
CA SER A 78 5.39 -28.37 17.00
C SER A 78 4.00 -28.84 16.54
N HIS A 79 3.87 -29.28 15.29
CA HIS A 79 2.74 -30.12 14.86
C HIS A 79 3.10 -31.02 13.69
#